data_AF-A0A3D3E5T3-F1
#
_entry.id   AF-A0A3D3E5T3-F1
#
_cell.length_a   1.000
_cell.length_b   1.000
_cell.length_c   1.000
_cell.angle_alpha   90.00
_cell.angle_beta   90.00
_cell.angle_gamma   90.00
#
_symmetry.space_group_name_H-M   'P 1'
#
loop_
_entity.id
_entity.type
_entity.pdbx_description
1 polymer ?
#
loop_
_entity_poly.entity_id
_entity_poly.type
_entity_poly.pdbx_seq_one_letter_code
_entity_poly.pdbx_strand_id
1 'polypeptide(L)' 'MSNFKIHTVESAPAESKAILEGAQKQNGFIPGLYGVLAESPNTLKAYTQLHGLFADSSFNAEELT' A
#
# COMPACT_ATOMS: atom_id res chain seq x y z
N MET A 1 11.32 -1.64 -19.84
CA MET A 1 10.75 -1.99 -18.52
C MET A 1 11.24 -0.97 -17.51
N SER A 2 10.34 -0.30 -16.80
CA SER A 2 10.73 0.64 -15.74
C SER A 2 11.22 -0.14 -14.53
N ASN A 3 12.44 0.13 -14.06
CA ASN A 3 12.98 -0.45 -12.83
C ASN A 3 12.48 0.37 -11.64
N PHE A 4 11.35 -0.02 -11.07
CA PHE A 4 10.88 0.55 -9.82
C PHE A 4 11.57 -0.13 -8.64
N LYS A 5 12.12 0.66 -7.73
CA LYS A 5 12.68 0.14 -6.49
C LYS A 5 11.54 -0.28 -5.58
N ILE A 6 11.56 -1.54 -5.13
CA ILE A 6 10.63 -2.01 -4.10
C ILE A 6 11.24 -1.66 -2.75
N HIS A 7 10.67 -0.66 -2.08
CA HIS A 7 11.09 -0.29 -0.74
C HIS A 7 10.54 -1.25 0.31
N THR A 8 11.37 -1.50 1.32
CA THR A 8 11.04 -2.17 2.58
C THR A 8 10.79 -1.13 3.67
N VAL A 9 10.30 -1.55 4.84
CA VAL A 9 10.14 -0.65 6.02
C VAL A 9 11.45 0.08 6.35
N GLU A 10 12.59 -0.57 6.16
CA GLU A 10 13.90 0.03 6.45
C GLU A 10 14.31 1.10 5.43
N SER A 11 14.02 0.85 4.14
CA SER A 11 14.48 1.67 3.01
C SER A 11 13.47 2.70 2.51
N ALA A 12 12.23 2.67 3.00
CA ALA A 12 11.20 3.65 2.68
C ALA A 12 11.43 4.99 3.43
N PRO A 13 10.95 6.12 2.88
CA PRO A 13 10.86 7.40 3.60
C PRO A 13 10.06 7.26 4.90
N ALA A 14 10.39 8.07 5.92
CA ALA A 14 9.81 7.96 7.27
C ALA A 14 8.26 7.91 7.30
N GLU A 15 7.60 8.77 6.50
CA GLU A 15 6.13 8.78 6.41
C GLU A 15 5.55 7.52 5.77
N SER A 16 6.25 6.94 4.79
CA SER A 16 5.86 5.68 4.17
C SER A 16 6.06 4.49 5.10
N LYS A 17 7.05 4.53 6.01
CA LYS A 17 7.33 3.43 6.95
C LYS A 17 6.11 3.07 7.79
N ALA A 18 5.48 4.08 8.39
CA ALA A 18 4.31 3.87 9.24
C ALA A 18 3.16 3.20 8.46
N ILE A 19 2.98 3.56 7.19
CA ILE A 19 1.95 2.97 6.33
C ILE A 19 2.30 1.51 5.97
N LEU A 20 3.58 1.24 5.66
CA LEU A 20 4.07 -0.11 5.37
C LEU A 20 3.98 -1.04 6.59
N GLU A 21 4.33 -0.56 7.77
CA GLU A 21 4.18 -1.31 9.02
C GLU A 21 2.71 -1.61 9.33
N GLY A 22 1.82 -0.66 9.09
CA GLY A 22 0.37 -0.87 9.18
C GLY A 22 -0.11 -1.96 8.23
N ALA A 23 0.31 -1.90 6.96
CA ALA A 23 -0.02 -2.92 5.96
C ALA A 23 0.52 -4.30 6.34
N GLN A 24 1.75 -4.38 6.86
CA GLN A 24 2.33 -5.63 7.35
C GLN A 24 1.56 -6.22 8.53
N LYS A 25 1.11 -5.40 9.47
CA LYS A 25 0.31 -5.85 10.62
C LYS A 25 -1.08 -6.31 10.20
N GLN A 26 -1.70 -5.63 9.24
CA GLN A 26 -3.08 -5.93 8.82
C GLN A 26 -3.16 -7.15 7.90
N ASN A 27 -2.19 -7.30 6.97
CA ASN A 27 -2.20 -8.36 5.97
C ASN A 27 -1.19 -9.49 6.24
N GLY A 28 -0.29 -9.34 7.23
CA GLY A 28 0.81 -10.27 7.49
C GLY A 28 2.02 -10.11 6.56
N PHE A 29 1.91 -9.32 5.49
CA PHE A 29 2.98 -9.01 4.54
C PHE A 29 2.78 -7.62 3.93
N ILE A 30 3.83 -7.10 3.29
CA ILE A 30 3.78 -5.84 2.54
C ILE A 30 3.58 -6.18 1.06
N PRO A 31 2.47 -5.74 0.44
CA PRO A 31 2.26 -5.96 -0.99
C PRO A 31 3.37 -5.27 -1.81
N GLY A 32 3.83 -5.90 -2.89
CA GLY A 32 4.90 -5.35 -3.74
C GLY A 32 4.57 -3.95 -4.29
N LEU A 33 3.29 -3.70 -4.60
CA LEU A 33 2.82 -2.39 -5.02
C LEU A 33 3.03 -1.32 -3.94
N TYR A 34 2.80 -1.65 -2.66
CA TYR A 34 3.01 -0.70 -1.57
C TYR A 34 4.50 -0.36 -1.45
N GLY A 35 5.38 -1.36 -1.64
CA GLY A 35 6.82 -1.13 -1.67
C GLY A 35 7.27 -0.23 -2.81
N VAL A 36 6.63 -0.31 -3.99
CA VAL A 36 6.90 0.61 -5.11
C VAL A 36 6.38 2.02 -4.81
N LEU A 37 5.13 2.13 -4.35
CA LEU A 37 4.51 3.42 -4.06
C LEU A 37 5.13 4.12 -2.85
N ALA A 38 5.80 3.38 -1.96
CA ALA A 38 6.45 3.92 -0.78
C ALA A 38 7.55 4.95 -1.07
N GLU A 39 8.09 5.01 -2.30
CA GLU A 39 8.99 6.09 -2.71
C GLU A 39 8.33 7.48 -2.57
N SER A 40 7.01 7.56 -2.77
CA SER A 40 6.19 8.76 -2.57
C SER A 40 5.13 8.52 -1.48
N PRO A 41 5.34 9.01 -0.25
CA PRO A 41 4.42 8.80 0.86
C PRO A 41 2.97 9.22 0.56
N ASN A 42 2.80 10.33 -0.19
CA ASN A 42 1.49 10.81 -0.60
C ASN A 42 0.81 9.87 -1.59
N THR A 43 1.56 9.26 -2.51
CA THR A 43 1.01 8.30 -3.46
C THR A 43 0.59 7.02 -2.75
N LEU A 44 1.43 6.49 -1.85
CA LEU A 44 1.10 5.33 -1.03
C LEU A 44 -0.16 5.62 -0.19
N LYS A 45 -0.22 6.78 0.47
CA LYS A 45 -1.37 7.21 1.28
C LYS A 45 -2.66 7.40 0.47
N ALA A 46 -2.57 7.90 -0.75
CA ALA A 46 -3.73 8.04 -1.62
C ALA A 46 -4.25 6.66 -2.05
N TYR A 47 -3.35 5.75 -2.43
CA TYR A 47 -3.70 4.38 -2.81
C TYR A 47 -4.34 3.60 -1.67
N THR A 48 -3.79 3.67 -0.45
CA THR A 48 -4.38 2.98 0.70
C THR A 48 -5.78 3.48 1.04
N GLN A 49 -6.01 4.80 0.96
CA GLN A 49 -7.35 5.37 1.14
C GLN A 49 -8.31 4.92 0.03
N LEU A 50 -7.86 4.94 -1.23
CA LEU A 50 -8.68 4.49 -2.36
C LEU A 50 -9.05 3.02 -2.22
N HIS A 51 -8.12 2.17 -1.81
CA HIS A 51 -8.40 0.75 -1.57
C HIS A 51 -9.40 0.55 -0.43
N GLY A 52 -9.29 1.33 0.66
CA GLY A 52 -10.29 1.32 1.73
C GLY A 52 -11.68 1.70 1.22
N LEU A 53 -11.79 2.80 0.48
CA LEU A 53 -13.06 3.24 -0.14
C LEU A 53 -13.62 2.22 -1.13
N PHE A 54 -12.76 1.51 -1.86
CA PHE A 54 -13.16 0.42 -2.74
C PHE A 54 -13.75 -0.76 -1.94
N ALA A 55 -13.12 -1.15 -0.84
CA ALA A 55 -13.61 -2.20 0.05
C ALA A 55 -14.93 -1.84 0.75
N ASP A 56 -15.16 -0.56 1.04
CA ASP A 56 -16.42 -0.03 1.61
C ASP A 56 -17.50 0.29 0.57
N SER A 57 -17.25 0.01 -0.72
CA SER A 57 -18.23 0.27 -1.77
C SER A 57 -19.43 -0.69 -1.68
N SER A 58 -20.46 -0.44 -2.49
CA SER A 58 -21.65 -1.32 -2.55
C SER A 58 -21.40 -2.67 -3.24
N PHE A 59 -20.15 -2.99 -3.55
CA PHE A 59 -19.76 -4.23 -4.20
C PHE A 59 -19.86 -5.41 -3.24
N ASN A 60 -20.29 -6.54 -3.79
CA ASN A 60 -20.35 -7.78 -3.05
C ASN A 60 -18.95 -8.45 -2.97
N ALA A 61 -18.82 -9.51 -2.18
CA ALA A 61 -17.54 -10.16 -1.95
C ALA A 61 -16.88 -10.74 -3.23
N GLU A 62 -17.65 -11.07 -4.26
CA GLU A 62 -17.15 -11.56 -5.55
C GLU A 62 -16.64 -10.42 -6.45
N GLU A 63 -17.11 -9.19 -6.23
CA GLU A 63 -16.70 -8.00 -6.98
C GLU A 63 -15.47 -7.30 -6.36
N LEU A 64 -15.18 -7.58 -5.09
CA LEU A 64 -14.02 -7.05 -4.35
C LEU A 64 -12.73 -7.86 -4.57
N THR A 65 -12.76 -8.86 -5.46
CA THR A 65 -11.63 -9.79 -5.74
C THR A 65 -10.54 -9.20 -6.62
#